data_AF-A0A671NA97-F1
#
_entry.id   AF-A0A671NA97-F1
#
_cell.length_a   1.000
_cell.length_b   1.000
_cell.length_c   1.000
_cell.angle_alpha   90.00
_cell.angle_beta   90.00
_cell.angle_gamma   90.00
#
_symmetry.space_group_name_H-M   'P 1'
#
loop_
_entity.id
_entity.type
_entity.pdbx_description
1 polymer ?
#
loop_
_entity_poly.entity_id
_entity_poly.type
_entity_poly.pdbx_seq_one_letter_code
_entity_poly.pdbx_strand_id
1 'polypeptide(L)'
;MRDRLVELGGVPTKDHREEDQVDSGEDVDSGEFEQNAVVFEGEDIMEGTFREVQSIQKEIAQLRMEVKRLGKQNTRFLTSVRRISSIKRDSNTIARNIKTKGENLYAQIQKMDALCKDLEEIHGAHSALARMVRGQFVSITGSFHEAMNEYNSAEMAQRDNCKSRIQRQVKIMGKEVTGDQIEEMIETGKWNVFSDDLLTDGRTARSALTEIENRHKELLELESRIRDIHDLFFQLALLVEEQGPMVDNIEANVYATQDFVVKATTQIKKAVKYKKKNPCRQLFCCCFPCCNK
;
A
#
# COMPACT_ATOMS: atom_id res chain seq x y z
N MET A 1 18.78 24.77 41.60
CA MET A 1 17.89 23.68 41.14
C MET A 1 18.81 22.61 40.59
N ARG A 2 19.02 21.49 41.32
CA ARG A 2 19.90 20.42 40.83
C ARG A 2 19.11 19.56 39.86
N ASP A 3 19.68 19.38 38.68
CA ASP A 3 19.16 18.52 37.63
C ASP A 3 19.28 17.05 38.09
N ARG A 4 18.15 16.34 38.17
CA ARG A 4 18.06 14.93 38.64
C ARG A 4 17.82 13.96 37.49
N LEU A 5 17.96 14.39 36.22
CA LEU A 5 17.85 13.50 35.05
C LEU A 5 18.79 12.29 35.10
N VAL A 6 19.89 12.39 35.85
CA VAL A 6 20.90 11.33 35.97
C VAL A 6 20.43 10.16 36.86
N GLU A 7 19.41 10.34 37.70
CA GLU A 7 18.91 9.28 38.60
C GLU A 7 17.94 8.29 37.92
N LEU A 8 17.51 8.55 36.69
CA LEU A 8 16.62 7.66 35.92
C LEU A 8 17.36 6.57 35.11
N GLY A 9 18.70 6.55 35.13
CA GLY A 9 19.52 5.65 34.31
C GLY A 9 19.72 4.23 34.85
N GLY A 10 18.93 3.79 35.84
CA GLY A 10 19.16 2.50 36.51
C GLY A 10 17.87 1.81 36.95
N VAL A 11 17.02 1.41 36.01
CA VAL A 11 15.93 0.46 36.29
C VAL A 11 16.28 -0.87 35.63
N PRO A 12 16.41 -1.98 36.38
CA PRO A 12 16.66 -3.29 35.79
C PRO A 12 15.36 -3.83 35.17
N THR A 13 15.37 -4.10 33.86
CA THR A 13 14.32 -4.84 33.16
C THR A 13 14.37 -6.30 33.58
N LYS A 14 13.32 -6.82 34.23
CA LYS A 14 13.14 -8.26 34.45
C LYS A 14 11.92 -8.75 33.66
N ASP A 15 12.15 -9.81 32.89
CA ASP A 15 11.14 -10.58 32.16
C ASP A 15 10.01 -11.05 33.08
N HIS A 16 8.77 -10.81 32.66
CA HIS A 16 7.58 -11.30 33.35
C HIS A 16 7.35 -12.78 33.01
N ARG A 17 7.53 -13.67 33.99
CA ARG A 17 6.79 -14.95 34.03
C ARG A 17 5.48 -14.74 34.77
N GLU A 18 4.38 -15.12 34.13
CA GLU A 18 3.03 -15.05 34.65
C GLU A 18 2.86 -16.03 35.82
N GLU A 19 2.51 -15.51 37.00
CA GLU A 19 1.89 -16.30 38.06
C GLU A 19 0.52 -15.71 38.37
N ASP A 20 -0.52 -16.47 38.05
CA ASP A 20 -1.90 -16.24 38.48
C ASP A 20 -1.97 -16.27 40.01
N GLN A 21 -2.39 -15.17 40.63
CA GLN A 21 -2.82 -15.15 42.03
C GLN A 21 -4.26 -14.70 42.16
N VAL A 22 -5.05 -15.64 42.67
CA VAL A 22 -6.46 -15.56 43.03
C VAL A 22 -6.65 -14.56 44.17
N ASP A 23 -7.64 -13.69 44.02
CA ASP A 23 -8.04 -12.66 44.98
C ASP A 23 -8.66 -13.27 46.24
N SER A 24 -7.98 -13.11 47.37
CA SER A 24 -8.54 -13.32 48.70
C SER A 24 -8.11 -12.17 49.62
N GLY A 25 -8.88 -11.07 49.58
CA GLY A 25 -9.66 -10.59 50.74
C GLY A 25 -8.98 -10.31 52.09
N GLU A 26 -7.66 -10.11 52.19
CA GLU A 26 -7.02 -9.71 53.46
C GLU A 26 -6.14 -8.45 53.32
N ASP A 27 -6.46 -7.44 54.12
CA ASP A 27 -5.68 -6.22 54.33
C ASP A 27 -4.30 -6.56 54.94
N VAL A 28 -3.29 -6.72 54.08
CA VAL A 28 -1.88 -6.78 54.49
C VAL A 28 -1.13 -5.59 53.89
N ASP A 29 -1.18 -4.47 54.61
CA ASP A 29 -0.54 -3.20 54.29
C ASP A 29 0.94 -3.22 54.75
N SER A 30 1.84 -3.84 53.99
CA SER A 30 3.32 -3.73 54.16
C SER A 30 4.12 -4.25 52.94
N GLY A 31 3.67 -3.98 51.72
CA GLY A 31 4.47 -4.26 50.52
C GLY A 31 5.24 -3.01 50.08
N GLU A 32 6.58 -3.08 49.99
CA GLU A 32 7.39 -2.09 49.28
C GLU A 32 6.88 -2.00 47.83
N PHE A 33 6.29 -0.86 47.46
CA PHE A 33 5.82 -0.64 46.10
C PHE A 33 7.01 -0.21 45.24
N GLU A 34 7.62 -1.17 44.53
CA GLU A 34 8.60 -0.86 43.49
C GLU A 34 7.94 0.08 42.44
N GLN A 35 8.46 1.30 42.34
CA GLN A 35 8.01 2.26 41.34
C GLN A 35 8.57 1.87 39.97
N ASN A 36 7.79 1.12 39.19
CA ASN A 36 8.07 0.87 37.79
C ASN A 36 7.41 1.95 36.93
N ALA A 37 8.21 2.64 36.11
CA ALA A 37 7.69 3.54 35.08
C ALA A 37 7.00 2.70 33.99
N VAL A 38 5.74 3.02 33.69
CA VAL A 38 5.04 2.41 32.54
C VAL A 38 5.45 3.17 31.29
N VAL A 39 6.52 2.72 30.64
CA VAL A 39 6.91 3.19 29.30
C VAL A 39 6.20 2.31 28.28
N PHE A 40 5.51 2.92 27.31
CA PHE A 40 4.95 2.16 26.20
C PHE A 40 6.08 1.81 25.23
N GLU A 41 6.57 0.58 25.29
CA GLU A 41 7.73 0.12 24.51
C GLU A 41 7.52 0.17 22.97
N GLY A 42 6.29 0.42 22.49
CA GLY A 42 5.96 0.46 21.07
C GLY A 42 5.84 1.85 20.43
N GLU A 43 6.11 2.94 21.14
CA GLU A 43 5.88 4.31 20.63
C GLU A 43 6.80 4.63 19.43
N ASP A 44 8.08 4.28 19.53
CA ASP A 44 9.07 4.52 18.47
C ASP A 44 8.78 3.71 17.21
N ILE A 45 8.37 2.45 17.37
CA ILE A 45 8.01 1.55 16.26
C ILE A 45 6.79 2.13 15.54
N MET A 46 5.77 2.52 16.29
CA MET A 46 4.55 3.10 15.76
C MET A 46 4.82 4.39 14.98
N GLU A 47 5.63 5.31 15.53
CA GLU A 47 6.00 6.55 14.84
C GLU A 47 6.80 6.27 13.55
N GLY A 48 7.73 5.31 13.59
CA GLY A 48 8.47 4.84 12.43
C GLY A 48 7.55 4.31 11.33
N THR A 49 6.65 3.38 11.66
CA THR A 49 5.69 2.81 10.73
C THR A 49 4.78 3.87 10.13
N PHE A 50 4.25 4.80 10.93
CA PHE A 50 3.37 5.85 10.42
C PHE A 50 4.09 6.78 9.43
N ARG A 51 5.36 7.13 9.69
CA ARG A 51 6.16 7.92 8.74
C ARG A 51 6.36 7.19 7.42
N GLU A 52 6.68 5.90 7.47
CA GLU A 52 6.87 5.08 6.26
C GLU A 52 5.57 4.94 5.48
N VAL A 53 4.46 4.63 6.15
CA VAL A 53 3.13 4.53 5.55
C VAL A 53 2.72 5.84 4.87
N GLN A 54 2.94 7.00 5.52
CA GLN A 54 2.67 8.30 4.91
C GLN A 54 3.52 8.55 3.65
N SER A 55 4.79 8.11 3.66
CA SER A 55 5.66 8.19 2.49
C SER A 55 5.10 7.35 1.34
N ILE A 56 4.74 6.09 1.61
CA ILE A 56 4.15 5.16 0.64
C ILE A 56 2.84 5.75 0.07
N GLN A 57 1.95 6.25 0.92
CA GLN A 57 0.70 6.87 0.48
C GLN A 57 0.93 8.08 -0.44
N LYS A 58 1.93 8.92 -0.14
CA LYS A 58 2.31 10.05 -0.99
C LYS A 58 2.85 9.57 -2.34
N GLU A 59 3.65 8.51 -2.36
CA GLU A 59 4.16 7.91 -3.59
C GLU A 59 3.04 7.28 -4.44
N ILE A 60 2.07 6.60 -3.81
CA ILE A 60 0.85 6.08 -4.48
C ILE A 60 0.04 7.23 -5.08
N ALA A 61 -0.13 8.35 -4.36
CA ALA A 61 -0.83 9.52 -4.88
C ALA A 61 -0.12 10.09 -6.13
N GLN A 62 1.22 10.12 -6.13
CA GLN A 62 2.00 10.51 -7.31
C GLN A 62 1.83 9.51 -8.45
N LEU A 63 1.82 8.21 -8.17
CA LEU A 63 1.56 7.17 -9.17
C LEU A 63 0.20 7.38 -9.85
N ARG A 64 -0.88 7.62 -9.07
CA ARG A 64 -2.21 7.91 -9.60
C ARG A 64 -2.23 9.18 -10.47
N MET A 65 -1.47 10.21 -10.11
CA MET A 65 -1.33 11.40 -10.96
C MET A 65 -0.64 11.08 -12.30
N GLU A 66 0.39 10.23 -12.29
CA GLU A 66 1.09 9.77 -13.49
C GLU A 66 0.16 8.93 -14.40
N VAL A 67 -0.64 8.03 -13.82
CA VAL A 67 -1.64 7.25 -14.54
C VAL A 67 -2.68 8.15 -15.21
N LYS A 68 -3.21 9.14 -14.49
CA LYS A 68 -4.12 10.14 -15.07
C LYS A 68 -3.45 10.96 -16.18
N ARG A 69 -2.16 11.26 -16.04
CA ARG A 69 -1.37 11.96 -17.07
C ARG A 69 -1.20 11.10 -18.32
N LEU A 70 -0.95 9.80 -18.17
CA LEU A 70 -0.88 8.84 -19.26
C LEU A 70 -2.21 8.80 -20.03
N GLY A 71 -3.34 8.66 -19.33
CA GLY A 71 -4.67 8.65 -19.97
C GLY A 71 -4.96 9.91 -20.79
N LYS A 72 -4.57 11.09 -20.28
CA LYS A 72 -4.66 12.35 -21.04
C LYS A 72 -3.78 12.33 -22.28
N GLN A 73 -2.56 11.81 -22.17
CA GLN A 73 -1.65 11.74 -23.30
C GLN A 73 -2.11 10.74 -24.38
N ASN A 74 -2.65 9.60 -23.96
CA ASN A 74 -3.30 8.62 -24.84
C ASN A 74 -4.48 9.26 -25.59
N THR A 75 -5.34 10.01 -24.90
CA THR A 75 -6.44 10.75 -25.53
C THR A 75 -5.94 11.79 -26.55
N ARG A 76 -4.88 12.53 -26.21
CA ARG A 76 -4.24 13.48 -27.14
C ARG A 76 -3.63 12.80 -28.35
N PHE A 77 -3.09 11.59 -28.17
CA PHE A 77 -2.53 10.81 -29.26
C PHE A 77 -3.60 10.34 -30.25
N LEU A 78 -4.81 10.06 -29.78
CA LEU A 78 -5.94 9.72 -30.63
C LEU A 78 -6.50 10.92 -31.40
N THR A 79 -6.51 12.11 -30.79
CA THR A 79 -7.16 13.30 -31.37
C THR A 79 -6.22 14.18 -32.18
N SER A 80 -4.90 14.10 -31.96
CA SER A 80 -3.93 14.97 -32.62
C SER A 80 -3.50 14.43 -33.99
N VAL A 81 -3.53 15.29 -35.00
CA VAL A 81 -3.01 15.02 -36.36
C VAL A 81 -1.55 15.48 -36.53
N ARG A 82 -1.00 16.20 -35.53
CA ARG A 82 0.37 16.72 -35.54
C ARG A 82 1.15 16.21 -34.33
N ARG A 83 2.49 16.17 -34.44
CA ARG A 83 3.39 15.83 -33.31
C ARG A 83 3.16 14.45 -32.66
N ILE A 84 2.65 13.50 -33.45
CA ILE A 84 2.36 12.12 -33.02
C ILE A 84 3.60 11.44 -32.42
N SER A 85 4.77 11.63 -33.02
CA SER A 85 6.03 11.06 -32.54
C SER A 85 6.44 11.58 -31.15
N SER A 86 6.33 12.88 -30.88
CA SER A 86 6.62 13.42 -29.55
C SER A 86 5.58 12.97 -28.52
N ILE A 87 4.29 12.95 -28.87
CA ILE A 87 3.23 12.50 -27.96
C ILE A 87 3.43 11.03 -27.57
N LYS A 88 3.81 10.18 -28.54
CA LYS A 88 4.17 8.77 -28.28
C LYS A 88 5.37 8.64 -27.35
N ARG A 89 6.45 9.40 -27.60
CA ARG A 89 7.65 9.38 -26.74
C ARG A 89 7.32 9.78 -25.29
N ASP A 90 6.49 10.80 -25.11
CA ASP A 90 6.05 11.24 -23.78
C ASP A 90 5.24 10.13 -23.09
N SER A 91 4.29 9.50 -23.80
CA SER A 91 3.47 8.39 -23.26
C SER A 91 4.33 7.21 -22.82
N ASN A 92 5.28 6.79 -23.66
CA ASN A 92 6.20 5.70 -23.35
C ASN A 92 7.13 6.04 -22.16
N THR A 93 7.44 7.33 -21.96
CA THR A 93 8.25 7.78 -20.83
C THR A 93 7.44 7.79 -19.54
N ILE A 94 6.18 8.25 -19.59
CA ILE A 94 5.25 8.18 -18.46
C ILE A 94 5.03 6.73 -18.04
N ALA A 95 4.77 5.83 -19.00
CA ALA A 95 4.54 4.41 -18.72
C ALA A 95 5.77 3.73 -18.08
N ARG A 96 6.99 4.04 -18.56
CA ARG A 96 8.23 3.58 -17.90
C ARG A 96 8.35 4.09 -16.46
N ASN A 97 8.04 5.35 -16.22
CA ASN A 97 8.08 5.92 -14.87
C ASN A 97 7.05 5.28 -13.93
N ILE A 98 5.84 4.98 -14.45
CA ILE A 98 4.80 4.24 -13.71
C ILE A 98 5.31 2.86 -13.33
N LYS A 99 5.93 2.12 -14.27
CA LYS A 99 6.52 0.80 -14.00
C LYS A 99 7.55 0.86 -12.86
N THR A 100 8.56 1.73 -13.00
CA THR A 100 9.62 1.84 -11.98
C THR A 100 9.07 2.27 -10.61
N LYS A 101 8.10 3.20 -10.58
CA LYS A 101 7.43 3.58 -9.32
C LYS A 101 6.61 2.42 -8.74
N GLY A 102 5.92 1.65 -9.57
CA GLY A 102 5.16 0.47 -9.17
C GLY A 102 6.04 -0.60 -8.53
N GLU A 103 7.18 -0.92 -9.15
CA GLU A 103 8.17 -1.86 -8.63
C GLU A 103 8.77 -1.40 -7.28
N ASN A 104 9.10 -0.10 -7.16
CA ASN A 104 9.63 0.46 -5.92
C ASN A 104 8.59 0.45 -4.79
N LEU A 105 7.35 0.85 -5.08
CA LEU A 105 6.24 0.82 -4.13
C LEU A 105 5.96 -0.61 -3.67
N TYR A 106 5.97 -1.57 -4.60
CA TYR A 106 5.82 -2.99 -4.27
C TYR A 106 6.92 -3.45 -3.30
N ALA A 107 8.19 -3.11 -3.55
CA ALA A 107 9.29 -3.44 -2.65
C ALA A 107 9.15 -2.81 -1.25
N GLN A 108 8.60 -1.59 -1.15
CA GLN A 108 8.28 -0.96 0.14
C GLN A 108 7.13 -1.69 0.85
N ILE A 109 6.08 -2.07 0.13
CA ILE A 109 4.95 -2.84 0.68
C ILE A 109 5.43 -4.21 1.19
N GLN A 110 6.34 -4.89 0.48
CA GLN A 110 6.94 -6.14 0.96
C GLN A 110 7.73 -5.97 2.27
N LYS A 111 8.45 -4.85 2.44
CA LYS A 111 9.14 -4.57 3.72
C LYS A 111 8.14 -4.37 4.86
N MET A 112 7.01 -3.72 4.57
CA MET A 112 5.94 -3.52 5.55
C MET A 112 5.27 -4.85 5.92
N ASP A 113 5.10 -5.77 4.96
CA ASP A 113 4.62 -7.13 5.23
C ASP A 113 5.57 -7.89 6.16
N ALA A 114 6.88 -7.83 5.91
CA ALA A 114 7.88 -8.44 6.79
C ALA A 114 7.84 -7.86 8.21
N LEU A 115 7.75 -6.53 8.35
CA LEU A 115 7.57 -5.86 9.64
C LEU A 115 6.30 -6.35 10.36
N CYS A 116 5.20 -6.53 9.62
CA CYS A 116 3.96 -7.06 10.18
C CYS A 116 4.17 -8.47 10.76
N LYS A 117 4.80 -9.36 10.00
CA LYS A 117 5.11 -10.74 10.42
C LYS A 117 6.03 -10.78 11.65
N ASP A 118 7.07 -9.95 11.68
CA ASP A 118 8.00 -9.86 12.81
C ASP A 118 7.29 -9.39 14.10
N LEU A 119 6.40 -8.39 13.99
CA LEU A 119 5.64 -7.88 15.13
C LEU A 119 4.59 -8.88 15.64
N GLU A 120 3.98 -9.65 14.74
CA GLU A 120 3.07 -10.74 15.09
C GLU A 120 3.82 -11.86 15.83
N GLU A 121 5.09 -12.14 15.49
CA GLU A 121 5.93 -13.14 16.18
C GLU A 121 6.40 -12.66 17.57
N ILE A 122 6.84 -11.39 17.69
CA ILE A 122 7.40 -10.85 18.94
C ILE A 122 6.30 -10.56 19.97
N HIS A 123 5.20 -9.90 19.57
CA HIS A 123 4.18 -9.41 20.49
C HIS A 123 2.89 -10.24 20.47
N GLY A 124 2.78 -11.20 19.54
CA GLY A 124 1.57 -11.95 19.26
C GLY A 124 0.62 -11.20 18.32
N ALA A 125 -0.12 -11.98 17.51
CA ALA A 125 -1.03 -11.48 16.47
C ALA A 125 -2.14 -10.55 16.99
N HIS A 126 -2.52 -10.66 18.27
CA HIS A 126 -3.58 -9.84 18.88
C HIS A 126 -3.07 -8.58 19.58
N SER A 127 -1.75 -8.35 19.61
CA SER A 127 -1.18 -7.14 20.18
C SER A 127 -1.71 -5.89 19.47
N ALA A 128 -1.85 -4.79 20.22
CA ALA A 128 -2.31 -3.52 19.65
C ALA A 128 -1.37 -3.03 18.54
N LEU A 129 -0.06 -3.20 18.73
CA LEU A 129 0.96 -2.79 17.77
C LEU A 129 0.85 -3.60 16.47
N ALA A 130 0.82 -4.93 16.54
CA ALA A 130 0.68 -5.78 15.35
C ALA A 130 -0.61 -5.46 14.58
N ARG A 131 -1.75 -5.31 15.28
CA ARG A 131 -3.03 -4.96 14.64
C ARG A 131 -3.00 -3.60 13.96
N MET A 132 -2.36 -2.60 14.57
CA MET A 132 -2.24 -1.26 13.97
C MET A 132 -1.39 -1.28 12.71
N VAL A 133 -0.21 -1.92 12.76
CA VAL A 133 0.68 -2.04 11.59
C VAL A 133 0.01 -2.83 10.47
N ARG A 134 -0.64 -3.95 10.81
CA ARG A 134 -1.44 -4.76 9.88
C ARG A 134 -2.55 -3.96 9.21
N GLY A 135 -3.28 -3.14 9.97
CA GLY A 135 -4.32 -2.27 9.41
C GLY A 135 -3.76 -1.25 8.41
N GLN A 136 -2.60 -0.67 8.71
CA GLN A 136 -1.91 0.24 7.77
C GLN A 136 -1.45 -0.51 6.53
N PHE A 137 -0.86 -1.70 6.70
CA PHE A 137 -0.42 -2.57 5.61
C PHE A 137 -1.58 -2.86 4.63
N VAL A 138 -2.75 -3.25 5.13
CA VAL A 138 -3.93 -3.54 4.31
C VAL A 138 -4.38 -2.30 3.55
N SER A 139 -4.41 -1.15 4.23
CA SER A 139 -4.84 0.12 3.61
C SER A 139 -3.92 0.56 2.46
N ILE A 140 -2.59 0.49 2.64
CA ILE A 140 -1.63 0.85 1.58
C ILE A 140 -1.70 -0.15 0.42
N THR A 141 -1.85 -1.44 0.71
CA THR A 141 -1.94 -2.50 -0.31
C THR A 141 -3.20 -2.35 -1.16
N GLY A 142 -4.35 -2.07 -0.54
CA GLY A 142 -5.58 -1.77 -1.26
C GLY A 142 -5.47 -0.50 -2.12
N SER A 143 -4.85 0.56 -1.59
CA SER A 143 -4.64 1.81 -2.33
C SER A 143 -3.69 1.65 -3.52
N PHE A 144 -2.65 0.84 -3.36
CA PHE A 144 -1.70 0.50 -4.42
C PHE A 144 -2.37 -0.36 -5.51
N HIS A 145 -3.13 -1.38 -5.09
CA HIS A 145 -3.91 -2.22 -6.00
C HIS A 145 -4.87 -1.37 -6.85
N GLU A 146 -5.61 -0.44 -6.24
CA GLU A 146 -6.52 0.46 -6.94
C GLU A 146 -5.77 1.32 -7.99
N ALA A 147 -4.62 1.90 -7.62
CA ALA A 147 -3.80 2.70 -8.53
C ALA A 147 -3.27 1.89 -9.73
N MET A 148 -2.83 0.66 -9.50
CA MET A 148 -2.37 -0.24 -10.57
C MET A 148 -3.52 -0.74 -11.43
N ASN A 149 -4.72 -0.91 -10.87
CA ASN A 149 -5.92 -1.26 -11.63
C ASN A 149 -6.39 -0.11 -12.53
N GLU A 150 -6.30 1.14 -12.05
CA GLU A 150 -6.50 2.33 -12.90
C GLU A 150 -5.49 2.37 -14.06
N TYR A 151 -4.23 2.02 -13.82
CA TYR A 151 -3.21 1.94 -14.86
C TYR A 151 -3.52 0.85 -15.90
N ASN A 152 -3.85 -0.36 -15.44
CA ASN A 152 -4.24 -1.46 -16.33
C ASN A 152 -5.44 -1.08 -17.20
N SER A 153 -6.45 -0.44 -16.60
CA SER A 153 -7.63 0.05 -17.33
C SER A 153 -7.27 1.07 -18.41
N ALA A 154 -6.31 1.96 -18.14
CA ALA A 154 -5.85 2.95 -19.12
C ALA A 154 -5.08 2.31 -20.29
N GLU A 155 -4.27 1.28 -20.04
CA GLU A 155 -3.55 0.54 -21.07
C GLU A 155 -4.50 -0.34 -21.91
N MET A 156 -5.45 -1.03 -21.27
CA MET A 156 -6.50 -1.79 -21.95
C MET A 156 -7.37 -0.89 -22.86
N ALA A 157 -7.76 0.29 -22.37
CA ALA A 157 -8.48 1.24 -23.20
C ALA A 157 -7.65 1.68 -24.42
N GLN A 158 -6.34 1.87 -24.27
CA GLN A 158 -5.46 2.23 -25.38
C GLN A 158 -5.28 1.08 -26.39
N ARG A 159 -5.23 -0.16 -25.91
CA ARG A 159 -5.23 -1.38 -26.72
C ARG A 159 -6.49 -1.49 -27.59
N ASP A 160 -7.67 -1.31 -27.01
CA ASP A 160 -8.94 -1.35 -27.74
C ASP A 160 -9.05 -0.25 -28.80
N ASN A 161 -8.50 0.93 -28.50
CA ASN A 161 -8.42 2.02 -29.45
C ASN A 161 -7.52 1.68 -30.65
N CYS A 162 -6.34 1.07 -30.41
CA CYS A 162 -5.46 0.60 -31.48
C CYS A 162 -6.14 -0.48 -32.34
N LYS A 163 -6.82 -1.44 -31.72
CA LYS A 163 -7.62 -2.48 -32.42
C LYS A 163 -8.69 -1.87 -33.32
N SER A 164 -9.46 -0.93 -32.79
CA SER A 164 -10.52 -0.23 -33.54
C SER A 164 -9.96 0.57 -34.74
N ARG A 165 -8.78 1.19 -34.59
CA ARG A 165 -8.11 1.90 -35.68
C ARG A 165 -7.63 0.97 -36.78
N ILE A 166 -7.02 -0.17 -36.42
CA ILE A 166 -6.62 -1.19 -37.40
C ILE A 166 -7.85 -1.67 -38.17
N GLN A 167 -8.94 -1.99 -37.47
CA GLN A 167 -10.18 -2.43 -38.12
C GLN A 167 -10.71 -1.41 -39.12
N ARG A 168 -10.66 -0.11 -38.76
CA ARG A 168 -11.06 0.97 -39.67
C ARG A 168 -10.15 1.07 -40.89
N GLN A 169 -8.84 0.96 -40.72
CA GLN A 169 -7.88 1.02 -41.83
C GLN A 169 -8.04 -0.16 -42.79
N VAL A 170 -8.30 -1.36 -42.28
CA VAL A 170 -8.56 -2.52 -43.13
C VAL A 170 -9.88 -2.37 -43.91
N LYS A 171 -10.92 -1.80 -43.30
CA LYS A 171 -12.17 -1.45 -44.00
C LYS A 171 -11.95 -0.43 -45.12
N ILE A 172 -11.05 0.55 -44.93
CA ILE A 172 -10.69 1.52 -45.98
C ILE A 172 -10.01 0.83 -47.16
N MET A 173 -9.28 -0.26 -46.91
CA MET A 173 -8.68 -1.12 -47.95
C MET A 173 -9.70 -2.05 -48.62
N GLY A 174 -11.00 -1.92 -48.32
CA GLY A 174 -12.07 -2.71 -48.94
C GLY A 174 -12.22 -4.13 -48.40
N LYS A 175 -11.55 -4.47 -47.30
CA LYS A 175 -11.65 -5.78 -46.64
C LYS A 175 -12.49 -5.67 -45.36
N GLU A 176 -13.37 -6.64 -45.14
CA GLU A 176 -14.02 -6.81 -43.84
C GLU A 176 -13.22 -7.77 -42.97
N VAL A 177 -12.96 -7.36 -41.73
CA VAL A 177 -12.23 -8.15 -40.75
C VAL A 177 -12.99 -8.12 -39.44
N THR A 178 -13.16 -9.30 -38.85
CA THR A 178 -13.79 -9.48 -37.54
C THR A 178 -12.82 -9.09 -36.43
N GLY A 179 -13.36 -8.79 -35.25
CA GLY A 179 -12.52 -8.49 -34.07
C GLY A 179 -11.56 -9.63 -33.73
N ASP A 180 -11.95 -10.87 -33.99
CA ASP A 180 -11.19 -12.08 -33.68
C ASP A 180 -10.01 -12.27 -34.64
N GLN A 181 -10.17 -11.95 -35.93
CA GLN A 181 -9.07 -11.99 -36.90
C GLN A 181 -7.99 -10.94 -36.59
N ILE A 182 -8.38 -9.78 -36.04
CA ILE A 182 -7.40 -8.79 -35.57
C ILE A 182 -6.67 -9.30 -34.33
N GLU A 183 -7.37 -10.03 -33.46
CA GLU A 183 -6.79 -10.65 -32.26
C GLU A 183 -5.77 -11.73 -32.64
N GLU A 184 -6.13 -12.62 -33.58
CA GLU A 184 -5.23 -13.63 -34.14
C GLU A 184 -4.00 -12.98 -34.79
N MET A 185 -4.17 -11.85 -35.47
CA MET A 185 -3.04 -11.07 -36.03
C MET A 185 -2.11 -10.53 -34.92
N ILE A 186 -2.67 -10.10 -33.77
CA ILE A 186 -1.90 -9.63 -32.63
C ILE A 186 -1.12 -10.80 -32.01
N GLU A 187 -1.77 -11.94 -31.79
CA GLU A 187 -1.19 -13.14 -31.18
C GLU A 187 -0.09 -13.76 -32.05
N THR A 188 -0.33 -13.88 -33.35
CA THR A 188 0.62 -14.48 -34.30
C THR A 188 1.76 -13.53 -34.69
N GLY A 189 1.60 -12.22 -34.45
CA GLY A 189 2.53 -11.18 -34.89
C GLY A 189 2.58 -11.00 -36.42
N LYS A 190 1.69 -11.66 -37.16
CA LYS A 190 1.68 -11.69 -38.63
C LYS A 190 0.63 -10.74 -39.18
N TRP A 191 0.99 -9.47 -39.35
CA TRP A 191 0.11 -8.47 -39.96
C TRP A 191 0.10 -8.51 -41.50
N ASN A 192 1.04 -9.22 -42.12
CA ASN A 192 1.18 -9.38 -43.57
C ASN A 192 -0.02 -10.08 -44.23
N VAL A 193 -0.92 -10.69 -43.46
CA VAL A 193 -2.23 -11.18 -43.94
C VAL A 193 -3.03 -10.07 -44.65
N PHE A 194 -2.77 -8.80 -44.31
CA PHE A 194 -3.40 -7.65 -44.97
C PHE A 194 -2.62 -7.11 -46.17
N SER A 195 -1.35 -7.49 -46.35
CA SER A 195 -0.48 -6.98 -47.42
C SER A 195 -0.51 -7.79 -48.73
N ASP A 196 -0.92 -9.05 -48.71
CA ASP A 196 -0.76 -9.96 -49.87
C ASP A 196 -1.60 -9.57 -51.11
N ASP A 197 -2.71 -8.86 -50.96
CA ASP A 197 -3.55 -8.41 -52.09
C ASP A 197 -3.21 -6.99 -52.60
N LEU A 198 -2.15 -6.36 -52.07
CA LEU A 198 -1.88 -4.93 -52.32
C LEU A 198 -1.22 -4.62 -53.67
N LEU A 199 -1.07 -5.61 -54.57
CA LEU A 199 -0.37 -5.43 -55.84
C LEU A 199 -1.10 -4.50 -56.83
N THR A 200 -2.37 -4.13 -56.55
CA THR A 200 -3.21 -3.36 -57.47
C THR A 200 -3.63 -1.96 -57.00
N ASP A 201 -3.43 -1.57 -55.74
CA ASP A 201 -4.10 -0.37 -55.18
C ASP A 201 -3.22 0.87 -54.91
N GLY A 202 -3.83 2.04 -55.15
CA GLY A 202 -3.20 3.36 -55.18
C GLY A 202 -2.67 3.92 -53.85
N ARG A 203 -2.31 5.22 -53.86
CA ARG A 203 -1.65 5.95 -52.74
C ARG A 203 -2.36 5.78 -51.38
N THR A 204 -3.67 5.62 -51.38
CA THR A 204 -4.51 5.43 -50.18
C THR A 204 -4.24 4.10 -49.48
N ALA A 205 -4.15 3.00 -50.23
CA ALA A 205 -3.94 1.67 -49.65
C ALA A 205 -2.55 1.54 -49.00
N ARG A 206 -1.52 2.12 -49.63
CA ARG A 206 -0.16 2.19 -49.04
C ARG A 206 -0.15 2.98 -47.73
N SER A 207 -0.89 4.09 -47.65
CA SER A 207 -1.00 4.87 -46.41
C SER A 207 -1.71 4.10 -45.29
N ALA A 208 -2.81 3.41 -45.62
CA ALA A 208 -3.54 2.58 -44.66
C ALA A 208 -2.65 1.45 -44.10
N LEU A 209 -1.86 0.82 -44.97
CA LEU A 209 -0.93 -0.23 -44.59
C LEU A 209 0.16 0.25 -43.62
N THR A 210 0.77 1.41 -43.89
CA THR A 210 1.74 2.03 -42.97
C THR A 210 1.10 2.38 -41.62
N GLU A 211 -0.17 2.80 -41.60
CA GLU A 211 -0.87 3.05 -40.34
C GLU A 211 -1.11 1.75 -39.56
N ILE A 212 -1.54 0.68 -40.23
CA ILE A 212 -1.72 -0.66 -39.63
C ILE A 212 -0.42 -1.15 -39.00
N GLU A 213 0.70 -1.08 -39.73
CA GLU A 213 2.02 -1.48 -39.22
C GLU A 213 2.40 -0.70 -37.95
N ASN A 214 2.20 0.62 -37.95
CA ASN A 214 2.50 1.46 -36.79
C ASN A 214 1.61 1.14 -35.58
N ARG A 215 0.32 0.87 -35.80
CA ARG A 215 -0.61 0.46 -34.73
C ARG A 215 -0.27 -0.93 -34.19
N HIS A 216 0.14 -1.86 -35.05
CA HIS A 216 0.56 -3.18 -34.63
C HIS A 216 1.80 -3.13 -33.71
N LYS A 217 2.82 -2.34 -34.07
CA LYS A 217 3.98 -2.11 -33.19
C LYS A 217 3.58 -1.56 -31.82
N GLU A 218 2.61 -0.66 -31.80
CA GLU A 218 2.09 -0.10 -30.55
C GLU A 218 1.31 -1.11 -29.72
N LEU A 219 0.54 -2.01 -30.35
CA LEU A 219 -0.12 -3.11 -29.66
C LEU A 219 0.89 -4.05 -28.99
N LEU A 220 1.99 -4.38 -29.66
CA LEU A 220 3.04 -5.20 -29.05
C LEU A 220 3.69 -4.50 -27.84
N GLU A 221 3.93 -3.18 -27.93
CA GLU A 221 4.41 -2.38 -26.80
C GLU A 221 3.39 -2.36 -25.64
N LEU A 222 2.09 -2.27 -25.95
CA LEU A 222 0.97 -2.31 -24.98
C LEU A 222 0.88 -3.66 -24.28
N GLU A 223 0.91 -4.75 -25.03
CA GLU A 223 0.88 -6.13 -24.50
C GLU A 223 2.05 -6.40 -23.55
N SER A 224 3.25 -5.90 -23.87
CA SER A 224 4.39 -5.99 -22.97
C SER A 224 4.13 -5.27 -21.64
N ARG A 225 3.53 -4.06 -21.68
CA ARG A 225 3.23 -3.30 -20.46
C ARG A 225 2.12 -3.94 -19.64
N ILE A 226 1.08 -4.47 -20.29
CA ILE A 226 -0.01 -5.18 -19.60
C ILE A 226 0.53 -6.43 -18.90
N ARG A 227 1.44 -7.17 -19.54
CA ARG A 227 2.11 -8.33 -18.93
C ARG A 227 2.93 -7.93 -17.70
N ASP A 228 3.71 -6.85 -17.78
CA ASP A 228 4.47 -6.33 -16.64
C ASP A 228 3.56 -6.00 -15.43
N ILE A 229 2.37 -5.43 -15.69
CA ILE A 229 1.38 -5.13 -14.63
C ILE A 229 0.80 -6.42 -14.05
N HIS A 230 0.50 -7.40 -14.90
CA HIS A 230 -0.05 -8.68 -14.46
C HIS A 230 0.92 -9.41 -13.52
N ASP A 231 2.23 -9.35 -13.79
CA ASP A 231 3.24 -9.92 -12.89
C ASP A 231 3.22 -9.25 -11.50
N LEU A 232 3.03 -7.92 -11.45
CA LEU A 232 2.86 -7.18 -10.19
C LEU A 232 1.55 -7.55 -9.48
N PHE A 233 0.44 -7.74 -10.21
CA PHE A 233 -0.83 -8.16 -9.61
C PHE A 233 -0.77 -9.58 -9.04
N PHE A 234 -0.13 -10.51 -9.75
CA PHE A 234 0.04 -11.87 -9.27
C PHE A 234 0.84 -11.89 -7.96
N GLN A 235 1.93 -11.12 -7.92
CA GLN A 235 2.75 -10.94 -6.73
C GLN A 235 1.97 -10.31 -5.56
N LEU A 236 1.15 -9.29 -5.84
CA LEU A 236 0.32 -8.65 -4.82
C LEU A 236 -0.78 -9.58 -4.30
N ALA A 237 -1.40 -10.38 -5.17
CA ALA A 237 -2.42 -11.35 -4.80
C ALA A 237 -1.85 -12.42 -3.86
N LEU A 238 -0.63 -12.91 -4.14
CA LEU A 238 0.07 -13.85 -3.27
C LEU A 238 0.29 -13.25 -1.86
N LEU A 239 0.70 -11.98 -1.81
CA LEU A 239 0.96 -11.28 -0.55
C LEU A 239 -0.33 -11.11 0.27
N VAL A 240 -1.44 -10.75 -0.37
CA VAL A 240 -2.76 -10.62 0.31
C VAL A 240 -3.30 -11.97 0.77
N GLU A 241 -3.13 -13.04 -0.02
CA GLU A 241 -3.58 -14.40 0.34
C GLU A 241 -2.83 -14.93 1.58
N GLU A 242 -1.51 -14.72 1.65
CA GLU A 242 -0.70 -15.11 2.82
C GLU A 242 -1.16 -14.45 4.12
N GLN A 243 -1.74 -13.25 4.05
CA GLN A 243 -2.20 -12.54 5.23
C GLN A 243 -3.52 -13.08 5.79
N GLY A 244 -4.32 -13.80 5.01
CA GLY A 244 -5.52 -14.47 5.48
C GLY A 244 -6.68 -13.55 5.92
N PRO A 245 -7.85 -14.13 6.28
CA PRO A 245 -9.11 -13.42 6.48
C PRO A 245 -9.22 -12.60 7.77
N MET A 246 -8.17 -12.51 8.60
CA MET A 246 -8.21 -11.75 9.86
C MET A 246 -8.06 -10.22 9.67
N VAL A 247 -8.25 -9.74 8.45
CA VAL A 247 -8.18 -8.33 8.07
C VAL A 247 -9.51 -7.59 8.34
N ASP A 248 -10.64 -8.29 8.32
CA ASP A 248 -11.96 -7.65 8.29
C ASP A 248 -12.84 -7.95 9.51
N ASN A 249 -12.22 -8.27 10.64
CA ASN A 249 -12.96 -8.56 11.86
C ASN A 249 -12.74 -7.45 12.89
N ILE A 250 -13.33 -6.27 12.63
CA ILE A 250 -13.42 -5.16 13.60
C ILE A 250 -13.94 -5.70 14.93
N GLU A 251 -14.90 -6.62 14.89
CA GLU A 251 -15.45 -7.28 16.06
C GLU A 251 -14.38 -8.10 16.81
N ALA A 252 -13.60 -8.96 16.14
CA ALA A 252 -12.50 -9.67 16.79
C ALA A 252 -11.42 -8.72 17.34
N ASN A 253 -11.13 -7.63 16.62
CA ASN A 253 -10.20 -6.60 17.07
C ASN A 253 -10.71 -5.87 18.33
N VAL A 254 -12.01 -5.61 18.41
CA VAL A 254 -12.65 -5.00 19.59
C VAL A 254 -12.67 -5.98 20.76
N TYR A 255 -13.03 -7.25 20.54
CA TYR A 255 -13.00 -8.30 21.57
C TYR A 255 -11.60 -8.49 22.14
N ALA A 256 -10.57 -8.61 21.30
CA ALA A 256 -9.18 -8.73 21.76
C ALA A 256 -8.70 -7.50 22.57
N THR A 257 -9.28 -6.32 22.33
CA THR A 257 -8.92 -5.09 23.07
C THR A 257 -9.54 -5.08 24.48
N GLN A 258 -10.66 -5.78 24.69
CA GLN A 258 -11.35 -5.82 25.98
C GLN A 258 -10.44 -6.32 27.11
N ASP A 259 -9.66 -7.38 26.86
CA ASP A 259 -8.74 -7.97 27.85
C ASP A 259 -7.64 -6.99 28.26
N PHE A 260 -7.12 -6.20 27.32
CA PHE A 260 -6.13 -5.15 27.61
C PHE A 260 -6.72 -4.00 28.42
N VAL A 261 -7.99 -3.62 28.18
CA VAL A 261 -8.68 -2.57 28.95
C VAL A 261 -8.88 -2.98 30.41
N VAL A 262 -9.16 -4.26 30.67
CA VAL A 262 -9.26 -4.80 32.03
C VAL A 262 -7.91 -4.71 32.75
N LYS A 263 -6.82 -5.11 32.09
CA LYS A 263 -5.44 -4.97 32.62
C LYS A 263 -5.08 -3.50 32.87
N ALA A 264 -5.39 -2.59 31.94
CA ALA A 264 -5.15 -1.15 32.08
C ALA A 264 -5.93 -0.53 33.25
N THR A 265 -7.19 -0.91 33.43
CA THR A 265 -8.03 -0.45 34.54
C THR A 265 -7.41 -0.84 35.89
N THR A 266 -6.82 -2.03 35.97
CA THR A 266 -6.11 -2.50 37.16
C THR A 266 -4.85 -1.68 37.44
N GLN A 267 -4.07 -1.35 36.40
CA GLN A 267 -2.89 -0.49 36.53
C GLN A 267 -3.25 0.94 36.92
N ILE A 268 -4.33 1.50 36.38
CA ILE A 268 -4.84 2.83 36.76
C ILE A 268 -5.26 2.83 38.24
N LYS A 269 -5.94 1.77 38.72
CA LYS A 269 -6.27 1.64 40.16
C LYS A 269 -5.02 1.64 41.03
N LYS A 270 -3.94 0.94 40.62
CA LYS A 270 -2.64 0.97 41.29
C LYS A 270 -2.02 2.37 41.26
N ALA A 271 -2.02 3.05 40.12
CA ALA A 271 -1.50 4.41 39.98
C ALA A 271 -2.26 5.43 40.86
N VAL A 272 -3.59 5.31 40.98
CA VAL A 272 -4.39 6.12 41.90
C VAL A 272 -4.00 5.86 43.36
N LYS A 273 -3.76 4.59 43.74
CA LYS A 273 -3.24 4.25 45.07
C LYS A 273 -1.86 4.89 45.30
N TYR A 274 -0.95 4.84 44.32
CA TYR A 274 0.36 5.51 44.39
C TYR A 274 0.23 7.03 44.55
N LYS A 275 -0.65 7.68 43.79
CA LYS A 275 -0.91 9.13 43.91
C LYS A 275 -1.45 9.51 45.29
N LYS A 276 -2.30 8.67 45.89
CA LYS A 276 -2.84 8.87 47.26
C LYS A 276 -1.78 8.63 48.34
N LYS A 277 -0.91 7.65 48.16
CA LYS A 277 0.21 7.31 49.07
C LYS A 277 1.48 8.16 48.81
N ASN A 278 1.40 9.19 47.96
CA ASN A 278 2.56 10.04 47.69
C ASN A 278 2.95 10.82 48.96
N PRO A 279 4.16 10.61 49.51
CA PRO A 279 4.58 11.20 50.78
C PRO A 279 4.54 12.73 50.76
N CYS A 280 4.74 13.38 49.61
CA CYS A 280 4.60 14.84 49.49
C CYS A 280 3.16 15.33 49.77
N ARG A 281 2.13 14.54 49.41
CA ARG A 281 0.73 14.86 49.72
C ARG A 281 0.35 14.49 51.15
N GLN A 282 0.96 13.46 51.72
CA GLN A 282 0.66 13.01 53.09
C GLN A 282 1.37 13.86 54.16
N LEU A 283 2.60 14.31 53.92
CA LEU A 283 3.40 15.05 54.90
C LEU A 283 3.28 16.58 54.78
N PHE A 284 3.02 17.14 53.59
CA PHE A 284 3.06 18.60 53.35
C PHE A 284 1.69 19.27 53.12
N CYS A 285 0.59 18.59 53.47
CA CYS A 285 -0.79 19.09 53.24
C CYS A 285 -1.10 20.43 53.93
N CYS A 286 -0.36 20.83 54.97
CA CYS A 286 -0.65 22.05 55.74
C CYS A 286 0.30 23.23 55.49
N CYS A 287 1.44 23.06 54.79
CA CYS A 287 2.50 24.09 54.78
C CYS A 287 3.04 24.52 53.40
N PHE A 288 2.59 23.95 52.27
CA PHE A 288 3.02 24.39 50.94
C PHE A 288 1.84 24.59 49.96
N PRO A 289 1.58 25.82 49.46
CA PRO A 289 0.52 26.11 48.49
C PRO A 289 0.64 25.38 47.14
N CYS A 290 1.73 24.67 46.90
CA CYS A 290 2.04 24.02 45.62
C CYS A 290 1.43 22.61 45.47
N CYS A 291 0.83 22.02 46.51
CA CYS A 291 0.29 20.65 46.45
C CYS A 291 -1.17 20.54 45.99
N ASN A 292 -1.84 21.66 45.69
CA ASN A 292 -3.27 21.70 45.37
C ASN A 292 -3.61 22.33 44.00
N LYS A 293 -2.73 22.14 43.01
CA LYS A 293 -3.07 22.31 41.58
C LYS A 293 -2.91 20.98 40.85
#